data_AF-M4D148-F1
#
_entry.id   AF-M4D148-F1
#
_cell.length_a   1.000
_cell.length_b   1.000
_cell.length_c   1.000
_cell.angle_alpha   90.00
_cell.angle_beta   90.00
_cell.angle_gamma   90.00
#
_symmetry.space_group_name_H-M   'P 1'
#
loop_
_entity.id
_entity.type
_entity.pdbx_description
1 polymer ?
#
loop_
_entity_poly.entity_id
_entity_poly.type
_entity_poly.pdbx_seq_one_letter_code
_entity_poly.pdbx_strand_id
1 'polypeptide(L)'
;MVGSTLVIMLLSTEHLIRLDQEELSLKYGDTAPYPQQYPPQPEVEFGFPQVCYCGRAPKIATSYTRLDPGRRYYTCEHVDDGECHVHKW
;
A
#
# COMPACT_ATOMS: atom_id res chain seq x y z
N MET A 1 -32.35 -18.48 14.97
CA MET A 1 -31.52 -19.53 14.34
C MET A 1 -30.25 -18.97 13.67
N VAL A 2 -29.88 -17.69 13.88
CA VAL A 2 -28.67 -17.08 13.29
C VAL A 2 -27.44 -17.14 14.20
N GLY A 3 -27.64 -17.33 15.51
CA GLY A 3 -26.55 -17.44 16.48
C GLY A 3 -25.75 -18.74 16.37
N SER A 4 -26.35 -19.83 15.90
CA SER A 4 -25.67 -21.14 15.78
C SER A 4 -24.68 -21.16 14.61
N THR A 5 -25.04 -20.57 13.47
CA THR A 5 -24.19 -20.53 12.27
C THR A 5 -22.97 -19.63 12.45
N LEU A 6 -23.11 -18.50 13.15
CA LEU A 6 -21.99 -17.59 13.44
C LEU A 6 -20.96 -18.24 14.38
N VAL A 7 -21.43 -18.99 15.38
CA VAL A 7 -20.57 -19.75 16.31
C VAL A 7 -19.83 -20.86 15.56
N ILE A 8 -20.50 -21.61 14.68
CA ILE A 8 -19.85 -22.64 13.84
C ILE A 8 -18.78 -22.04 12.91
N MET A 9 -19.03 -20.88 12.30
CA MET A 9 -18.00 -20.19 11.47
C MET A 9 -16.82 -19.70 12.30
N LEU A 10 -17.03 -19.20 13.53
CA LEU A 10 -15.95 -18.78 14.43
C LEU A 10 -15.09 -19.98 14.88
N LEU A 11 -15.72 -21.08 15.31
CA LEU A 11 -15.03 -22.34 15.64
C LEU A 11 -14.24 -22.90 14.45
N SER A 12 -14.77 -22.79 13.23
CA SER A 12 -14.06 -23.16 12.01
C SER A 12 -12.85 -22.26 11.75
N THR A 13 -12.96 -20.96 12.02
CA THR A 13 -11.88 -19.99 11.77
C THR A 13 -10.74 -20.20 12.77
N GLU A 14 -11.06 -20.38 14.06
CA GLU A 14 -10.05 -20.68 15.09
C GLU A 14 -9.28 -21.96 14.80
N HIS A 15 -9.96 -22.99 14.28
CA HIS A 15 -9.31 -24.24 13.88
C HIS A 15 -8.34 -24.04 12.71
N LEU A 16 -8.72 -23.25 11.71
CA LEU A 16 -7.85 -22.92 10.57
C LEU A 16 -6.64 -22.09 10.99
N ILE A 17 -6.84 -21.12 11.90
CA ILE A 17 -5.75 -20.32 12.48
C ILE A 17 -4.75 -21.21 13.22
N ARG A 18 -5.23 -22.18 13.99
CA ARG A 18 -4.36 -23.09 14.74
C ARG A 18 -3.54 -24.00 13.82
N LEU A 19 -4.13 -24.51 12.75
CA LEU A 19 -3.42 -25.32 11.76
C LEU A 19 -2.34 -24.50 11.03
N ASP A 20 -2.66 -23.27 10.63
CA ASP A 20 -1.70 -22.36 9.98
C ASP A 20 -0.52 -22.04 10.92
N GLN A 21 -0.80 -21.79 12.20
CA GLN A 21 0.24 -21.57 13.21
C GLN A 21 1.12 -22.81 13.46
N GLU A 22 0.55 -24.02 13.45
CA GLU A 22 1.30 -25.27 13.60
C GLU A 22 2.15 -25.59 12.37
N GLU A 23 1.66 -25.28 11.16
CA GLU A 23 2.44 -25.39 9.93
C GLU A 23 3.63 -24.42 9.94
N LEU A 24 3.40 -23.17 10.37
CA LEU A 24 4.46 -22.16 10.50
C LEU A 24 5.50 -22.55 11.55
N SER A 25 5.09 -23.12 12.70
CA SER A 25 6.01 -23.58 13.74
C SER A 25 6.82 -24.80 13.31
N LEU A 26 6.23 -25.73 12.55
CA LEU A 26 6.98 -26.84 11.94
C LEU A 26 7.99 -26.36 10.89
N LYS A 27 7.61 -25.35 10.09
CA LYS A 27 8.42 -24.86 8.97
C LYS A 27 9.59 -23.99 9.43
N TYR A 28 9.41 -23.19 10.47
CA TYR A 28 10.41 -22.21 10.90
C TYR A 28 10.92 -22.43 12.34
N GLY A 29 10.31 -23.33 13.11
CA GLY A 29 10.56 -23.53 14.54
C GLY A 29 9.98 -22.41 15.41
N ASP A 30 9.66 -22.69 16.67
CA ASP A 30 9.23 -21.66 17.65
C ASP A 30 10.30 -20.57 17.89
N THR A 31 11.53 -20.83 17.44
CA THR A 31 12.70 -19.95 17.56
C THR A 31 13.10 -19.30 16.24
N ALA A 32 12.26 -19.39 15.20
CA ALA A 32 12.48 -18.73 13.92
C ALA A 32 12.99 -17.31 14.14
N PRO A 33 14.27 -17.02 13.83
CA PRO A 33 14.75 -15.66 13.95
C PRO A 33 14.07 -14.91 12.81
N TYR A 34 12.98 -14.19 13.12
CA TYR A 34 12.67 -12.99 12.37
C TYR A 34 14.00 -12.26 12.22
N PRO A 35 14.46 -11.96 11.00
CA PRO A 35 15.74 -11.32 10.83
C PRO A 35 15.73 -10.07 11.70
N GLN A 36 16.56 -10.04 12.76
CA GLN A 36 16.62 -8.90 13.68
C GLN A 36 17.01 -7.62 12.94
N GLN A 37 17.52 -7.78 11.72
CA GLN A 37 17.86 -6.70 10.81
C GLN A 37 17.25 -6.99 9.45
N TYR A 38 16.32 -6.12 9.04
CA TYR A 38 15.87 -6.07 7.66
C TYR A 38 17.04 -5.66 6.77
N PRO A 39 17.13 -6.23 5.56
CA PRO A 39 18.08 -5.72 4.57
C PRO A 39 17.83 -4.22 4.38
N PRO A 40 18.90 -3.41 4.19
CA PRO A 40 18.73 -2.00 3.87
C PRO A 40 17.82 -1.91 2.64
N GLN A 41 16.72 -1.18 2.78
CA GLN A 41 15.88 -0.92 1.62
C GLN A 41 16.72 -0.15 0.61
N PRO A 42 16.58 -0.44 -0.70
CA PRO A 42 17.25 0.36 -1.71
C PRO A 42 16.90 1.83 -1.46
N GLU A 43 17.85 2.75 -1.67
CA GLU A 43 17.53 4.17 -1.68
C GLU A 43 16.49 4.40 -2.79
N VAL A 44 15.22 4.38 -2.43
CA VAL A 44 14.19 4.92 -3.28
C VAL A 44 14.50 6.42 -3.32
N GLU A 45 14.70 6.98 -4.51
CA GLU A 45 14.76 8.43 -4.65
C GLU A 45 13.40 8.96 -4.20
N PHE A 46 13.31 9.31 -2.91
CA PHE A 46 12.15 9.93 -2.30
C PHE A 46 12.11 11.40 -2.74
N GLY A 47 12.04 11.58 -4.06
CA GLY A 47 12.19 12.85 -4.74
C GLY A 47 10.87 13.37 -5.30
N PHE A 48 10.97 14.53 -5.92
CA PHE A 48 9.90 15.02 -6.78
C PHE A 48 9.86 14.16 -8.04
N PRO A 49 8.67 13.73 -8.49
CA PRO A 49 8.52 13.00 -9.74
C PRO A 49 9.22 13.76 -10.85
N GLN A 50 10.19 13.12 -11.50
CA GLN A 50 10.89 13.72 -12.65
C GLN A 50 10.19 13.37 -13.97
N VAL A 51 9.40 12.29 -13.97
CA VAL A 51 8.73 11.73 -15.14
C VAL A 51 7.32 11.30 -14.75
N CYS A 52 6.33 11.66 -15.57
CA CYS A 52 4.96 11.16 -15.49
C CYS A 52 4.87 9.76 -16.11
N TYR A 53 3.84 8.98 -15.80
CA TYR A 53 3.63 7.66 -16.38
C TYR A 53 3.49 7.66 -17.91
N CYS A 54 3.15 8.80 -18.52
CA CYS A 54 3.15 8.99 -19.98
C CYS A 54 4.55 9.28 -20.59
N GLY A 55 5.62 9.25 -19.77
CA GLY A 55 7.01 9.47 -20.20
C GLY A 55 7.43 10.94 -20.33
N ARG A 56 6.52 11.90 -20.12
CA ARG A 56 6.84 13.35 -20.18
C ARG A 56 7.18 13.91 -18.80
N ALA A 57 7.85 15.06 -18.79
CA ALA A 57 8.13 15.78 -17.56
C ALA A 57 6.81 16.29 -16.91
N PRO A 58 6.65 16.16 -15.58
CA PRO A 58 5.51 16.72 -14.87
C PRO A 58 5.55 18.25 -14.84
N LYS A 59 4.36 18.86 -14.79
CA LYS A 59 4.17 20.30 -14.61
C LYS A 59 3.79 20.62 -13.16
N ILE A 60 4.18 21.79 -12.68
CA ILE A 60 3.72 22.30 -11.38
C ILE A 60 2.49 23.18 -11.61
N ALA A 61 1.37 22.82 -11.01
CA ALA A 61 0.14 23.62 -11.00
C ALA A 61 -0.08 24.26 -9.63
N THR A 62 -0.90 25.31 -9.59
CA THR A 62 -1.35 25.96 -8.36
C THR A 62 -2.81 25.62 -8.15
N SER A 63 -3.16 25.16 -6.95
CA SER A 63 -4.53 24.89 -6.59
C SER A 63 -5.30 26.17 -6.30
N TYR A 64 -6.52 26.22 -6.81
CA TYR A 64 -7.48 27.31 -6.59
C TYR A 64 -8.72 26.82 -5.85
N THR A 65 -8.68 25.61 -5.28
CA THR A 65 -9.79 25.12 -4.47
C THR A 65 -9.88 25.93 -3.18
N ARG A 66 -11.05 25.87 -2.53
CA ARG A 66 -11.27 26.52 -1.23
C ARG A 66 -10.47 25.86 -0.09
N LEU A 67 -10.09 24.60 -0.23
CA LEU A 67 -9.43 23.83 0.83
C LEU A 67 -7.92 24.05 0.86
N ASP A 68 -7.33 24.35 -0.30
CA ASP A 68 -5.89 24.44 -0.50
C ASP A 68 -5.49 25.57 -1.47
N PRO A 69 -5.99 26.81 -1.26
CA PRO A 69 -5.73 27.91 -2.17
C PRO A 69 -4.23 28.27 -2.20
N GLY A 70 -3.68 28.37 -3.41
CA GLY A 70 -2.28 28.72 -3.63
C GLY A 70 -1.29 27.56 -3.43
N ARG A 71 -1.75 26.37 -3.02
CA ARG A 71 -0.86 25.20 -2.84
C ARG A 71 -0.40 24.69 -4.19
N ARG A 72 0.90 24.46 -4.35
CA ARG A 72 1.46 23.91 -5.60
C ARG A 72 1.48 22.39 -5.55
N TYR A 73 1.28 21.76 -6.70
CA TYR A 73 1.33 20.30 -6.85
C TYR A 73 1.83 19.90 -8.23
N TYR A 74 2.45 18.73 -8.34
CA TYR A 74 2.89 18.11 -9.59
C TYR A 74 1.70 17.44 -10.29
N THR A 75 1.57 17.68 -11.59
CA THR A 75 0.53 17.12 -12.44
C THR A 75 1.04 16.90 -13.87
N CYS A 76 0.20 16.41 -14.77
CA CYS A 76 0.51 16.16 -16.18
C CYS A 76 -0.29 17.10 -17.10
N GLU A 77 0.23 17.34 -18.30
CA GLU A 77 -0.48 18.07 -19.36
C GLU A 77 -1.74 17.33 -19.84
N HIS A 78 -1.71 15.99 -19.89
CA HIS A 78 -2.77 15.16 -20.46
C HIS A 78 -3.64 14.51 -19.38
N VAL A 79 -3.78 15.14 -18.21
CA VAL A 79 -4.49 14.54 -17.06
C VAL A 79 -5.94 14.13 -17.38
N ASP A 80 -6.54 14.75 -18.41
CA ASP A 80 -7.92 14.54 -18.83
C ASP A 80 -8.09 13.50 -19.96
N ASP A 81 -7.03 12.78 -20.35
CA ASP A 81 -7.07 11.77 -21.42
C ASP A 81 -7.62 10.40 -20.99
N GLY A 82 -7.89 10.21 -19.70
CA GLY A 82 -8.41 8.97 -19.12
C GLY A 82 -7.34 7.96 -18.70
N GLU A 83 -6.06 8.24 -18.91
CA GLU A 83 -4.93 7.40 -18.49
C GLU A 83 -4.39 7.75 -17.10
N CYS A 84 -3.49 6.93 -16.58
CA CYS A 84 -2.85 7.18 -15.29
C CYS A 84 -1.79 8.28 -15.41
N HIS A 85 -1.90 9.34 -14.61
CA HIS A 85 -0.94 10.45 -14.57
C HIS A 85 -0.50 10.79 -13.15
N VAL A 86 0.64 11.46 -13.05
CA VAL A 86 1.17 11.93 -11.77
C VAL A 86 0.24 12.98 -11.14
N HIS A 87 -0.04 12.81 -9.85
CA HIS A 87 -0.70 13.81 -9.01
C HIS A 87 -0.06 13.74 -7.62
N LYS A 88 0.82 14.70 -7.30
CA LYS A 88 1.56 14.74 -6.03
C LYS A 88 1.61 16.16 -5.49
N TRP A 89 1.15 16.33 -4.25
CA TRP A 89 1.29 17.59 -3.50
C TRP A 89 2.74 17.93 -3.18
#